data_AF-A0A7C5TYK9-F1
#
_entry.id   AF-A0A7C5TYK9-F1
#
_cell.length_a   1.000
_cell.length_b   1.000
_cell.length_c   1.000
_cell.angle_alpha   90.00
_cell.angle_beta   90.00
_cell.angle_gamma   90.00
#
_symmetry.space_group_name_H-M   'P 1'
#
loop_
_entity.id
_entity.type
_entity.pdbx_description
1 polymer ?
#
loop_
_entity_poly.entity_id
_entity_poly.type
_entity_poly.pdbx_seq_one_letter_code
_entity_poly.pdbx_strand_id
1 'polypeptide(L)'
;MALKGVLSSLKPYSASKYYTKDVAKRLDELLAKDPEELTLSDLEELREIADLIWREGYESGREDLREYGMKLYLYTMLVKVVFIYPKLRKLREESFIKPA
;
A
#
# COMPACT_ATOMS: atom_id res chain seq x y z
N MET A 1 -3.69 12.94 2.97
CA MET A 1 -3.53 12.20 4.25
C MET A 1 -2.11 12.36 4.77
N ALA A 2 -1.91 12.76 6.04
CA ALA A 2 -0.59 12.94 6.64
C ALA A 2 0.30 11.69 6.57
N LEU A 3 -0.31 10.50 6.67
CA LEU A 3 0.39 9.20 6.64
C LEU A 3 1.08 8.91 5.28
N LYS A 4 0.48 9.34 4.17
CA LYS A 4 1.06 9.23 2.81
C LYS A 4 2.36 10.03 2.71
N GLY A 5 2.35 11.27 3.23
CA GLY A 5 3.54 12.14 3.24
C GLY A 5 4.69 11.56 4.05
N VAL A 6 4.39 10.90 5.19
CA VAL A 6 5.40 10.22 6.00
C VAL A 6 6.06 9.08 5.23
N LEU A 7 5.28 8.22 4.56
CA LEU A 7 5.83 7.11 3.77
C LEU A 7 6.72 7.59 2.63
N SER A 8 6.28 8.61 1.88
CA SER A 8 7.09 9.17 0.80
C SER A 8 8.41 9.80 1.30
N SER A 9 8.41 10.38 2.50
CA SER A 9 9.60 11.03 3.08
C SER A 9 10.60 10.07 3.74
N LEU A 10 10.12 8.95 4.29
CA LEU A 10 10.93 7.97 5.03
C LEU A 10 11.32 6.77 4.17
N LYS A 11 11.13 6.86 2.86
CA LYS A 11 11.37 5.75 1.94
C LYS A 11 12.87 5.37 1.94
N PRO A 12 13.21 4.15 2.37
CA PRO A 12 14.59 3.68 2.38
C PRO A 12 15.08 3.40 0.96
N TYR A 13 16.40 3.47 0.75
CA TYR A 13 17.02 3.17 -0.54
C TYR A 13 16.76 1.71 -0.95
N SER A 14 16.43 1.53 -2.24
CA SER A 14 16.21 0.23 -2.88
C SER A 14 17.42 -0.69 -2.72
N ALA A 15 17.17 -1.97 -2.54
CA ALA A 15 18.21 -2.99 -2.40
C ALA A 15 18.29 -3.90 -3.63
N SER A 16 18.90 -5.08 -3.48
CA SER A 16 19.37 -5.86 -4.61
C SER A 16 18.49 -7.06 -4.98
N LYS A 17 17.73 -7.65 -4.04
CA LYS A 17 17.08 -8.95 -4.28
C LYS A 17 15.56 -8.87 -4.42
N TYR A 18 14.86 -8.38 -3.41
CA TYR A 18 13.39 -8.29 -3.36
C TYR A 18 12.91 -6.85 -3.55
N TYR A 19 13.57 -5.88 -2.91
CA TYR A 19 13.21 -4.46 -3.06
C TYR A 19 14.07 -3.77 -4.13
N THR A 20 13.89 -4.16 -5.39
CA THR A 20 14.65 -3.63 -6.52
C THR A 20 14.27 -2.19 -6.87
N LYS A 21 15.03 -1.56 -7.78
CA LYS A 21 14.69 -0.21 -8.29
C LYS A 21 13.32 -0.17 -8.98
N ASP A 22 12.93 -1.23 -9.67
CA ASP A 22 11.63 -1.30 -10.34
C ASP A 22 10.49 -1.41 -9.32
N VAL A 23 10.67 -2.22 -8.27
CA VAL A 23 9.73 -2.29 -7.14
C VAL A 23 9.63 -0.93 -6.43
N ALA A 24 10.76 -0.25 -6.23
CA ALA A 24 10.77 1.09 -5.67
C ALA A 24 10.03 2.09 -6.55
N LYS A 25 10.25 2.09 -7.87
CA LYS A 25 9.54 2.96 -8.81
C LYS A 25 8.04 2.68 -8.77
N ARG A 26 7.65 1.40 -8.77
CA ARG A 26 6.24 1.01 -8.72
C ARG A 26 5.56 1.47 -7.43
N LEU A 27 6.27 1.37 -6.31
CA LEU A 27 5.82 1.93 -5.05
C LEU A 27 5.59 3.44 -5.14
N ASP A 28 6.45 4.20 -5.80
CA ASP A 28 6.25 5.64 -5.98
C ASP A 28 5.01 5.95 -6.81
N GLU A 29 4.76 5.19 -7.88
CA GLU A 29 3.56 5.34 -8.70
C GLU A 29 2.28 5.10 -7.89
N LEU A 30 2.26 4.04 -7.06
CA LEU A 30 1.10 3.72 -6.21
C LEU A 30 0.93 4.75 -5.10
N LEU A 31 2.03 5.19 -4.47
CA LEU A 31 2.01 6.25 -3.46
C LEU A 31 1.80 7.64 -4.06
N ALA A 32 1.81 7.84 -5.39
CA ALA A 32 1.45 9.12 -5.99
C ALA A 32 -0.07 9.30 -6.07
N LYS A 33 -0.83 8.21 -6.27
CA LYS A 33 -2.30 8.21 -6.40
C LYS A 33 -3.01 8.83 -5.20
N ASP A 34 -4.19 9.42 -5.44
CA ASP A 34 -5.06 9.79 -4.33
C ASP A 34 -5.50 8.52 -3.57
N PRO A 35 -5.41 8.48 -2.23
CA PRO A 35 -5.90 7.34 -1.46
C PRO A 35 -7.36 6.96 -1.74
N GLU A 36 -8.21 7.92 -2.13
CA GLU A 36 -9.59 7.65 -2.52
C GLU A 36 -9.69 6.96 -3.89
N GLU A 37 -8.73 7.19 -4.79
CA GLU A 37 -8.71 6.61 -6.14
C GLU A 37 -8.06 5.23 -6.19
N LEU A 38 -7.40 4.80 -5.11
CA LEU A 38 -6.81 3.47 -5.02
C LEU A 38 -7.88 2.38 -5.19
N THR A 39 -7.54 1.36 -5.98
CA THR A 39 -8.39 0.19 -6.22
C THR A 39 -7.99 -0.98 -5.32
N LEU A 40 -8.82 -2.04 -5.28
CA LEU A 40 -8.45 -3.28 -4.59
C LEU A 40 -7.15 -3.89 -5.13
N SER A 41 -6.94 -3.83 -6.45
CA SER A 41 -5.72 -4.33 -7.09
C SER A 41 -4.51 -3.49 -6.70
N ASP A 42 -4.64 -2.16 -6.60
CA ASP A 42 -3.56 -1.29 -6.12
C ASP A 42 -3.18 -1.62 -4.67
N LEU A 43 -4.16 -1.95 -3.82
CA LEU A 43 -3.91 -2.34 -2.44
C LEU A 43 -3.25 -3.71 -2.32
N GLU A 44 -3.62 -4.66 -3.18
CA GLU A 44 -2.96 -5.96 -3.25
C GLU A 44 -1.49 -5.80 -3.65
N GLU A 45 -1.22 -4.97 -4.66
CA GLU A 45 0.14 -4.67 -5.09
C GLU A 45 0.95 -3.94 -4.01
N LEU A 46 0.37 -2.94 -3.32
CA LEU A 46 1.03 -2.29 -2.18
C LEU A 46 1.37 -3.26 -1.05
N ARG A 47 0.52 -4.27 -0.81
CA ARG A 47 0.78 -5.33 0.17
C ARG A 47 1.93 -6.23 -0.26
N GLU A 48 1.96 -6.65 -1.52
CA GLU A 48 3.05 -7.47 -2.06
C GLU A 48 4.39 -6.72 -1.98
N ILE A 49 4.40 -5.44 -2.33
CA ILE A 49 5.59 -4.58 -2.19
C ILE A 49 6.03 -4.47 -0.73
N ALA A 50 5.10 -4.33 0.21
CA ALA A 50 5.41 -4.31 1.64
C ALA A 50 6.11 -5.60 2.09
N ASP A 51 5.62 -6.76 1.63
CA ASP A 51 6.22 -8.06 1.93
C ASP A 51 7.62 -8.21 1.31
N LEU A 52 7.83 -7.72 0.08
CA LEU A 52 9.14 -7.71 -0.57
C LEU A 52 10.16 -6.87 0.20
N ILE A 53 9.76 -5.66 0.61
CA ILE A 53 10.61 -4.75 1.40
C ILE A 53 10.95 -5.38 2.75
N TRP A 54 9.96 -5.96 3.42
CA TRP A 54 10.17 -6.61 4.71
C TRP A 54 11.12 -7.81 4.61
N ARG A 55 10.94 -8.67 3.59
CA ARG A 55 11.81 -9.83 3.33
C ARG A 55 13.24 -9.42 3.05
N GLU A 56 13.45 -8.38 2.23
CA GLU A 56 14.78 -7.82 2.00
C GLU A 56 15.42 -7.38 3.31
N GLY A 57 14.69 -6.63 4.14
CA GLY A 57 15.19 -6.16 5.43
C GLY A 57 15.50 -7.30 6.41
N TYR A 58 14.72 -8.38 6.37
CA TYR A 58 14.95 -9.57 7.17
C TYR A 58 16.23 -10.31 6.74
N GLU A 59 16.40 -10.58 5.44
CA GLU A 59 17.57 -11.32 4.95
C GLU A 59 18.87 -10.52 5.01
N SER A 60 18.80 -9.20 4.80
CA SER A 60 19.98 -8.32 4.81
C SER A 60 20.33 -7.76 6.20
N GLY A 61 19.49 -8.00 7.21
CA GLY A 61 19.63 -7.40 8.55
C GLY A 61 19.28 -5.90 8.61
N ARG A 62 18.78 -5.32 7.52
CA ARG A 62 18.37 -3.91 7.43
C ARG A 62 17.05 -3.64 8.16
N GLU A 63 17.13 -3.11 9.37
CA GLU A 63 15.96 -2.75 10.19
C GLU A 63 15.09 -1.67 9.56
N ASP A 64 15.69 -0.69 8.88
CA ASP A 64 14.97 0.38 8.21
C ASP A 64 13.99 -0.15 7.14
N LEU A 65 14.41 -1.17 6.38
CA LEU A 65 13.53 -1.86 5.44
C LEU A 65 12.41 -2.64 6.15
N ARG A 66 12.73 -3.38 7.21
CA ARG A 66 11.70 -4.13 7.97
C ARG A 66 10.63 -3.20 8.54
N GLU A 67 11.06 -2.10 9.16
CA GLU A 67 10.14 -1.09 9.68
C GLU A 67 9.30 -0.46 8.57
N TYR A 68 9.93 -0.11 7.46
CA TYR A 68 9.21 0.52 6.35
C TYR A 68 8.18 -0.43 5.74
N GLY A 69 8.53 -1.71 5.54
CA GLY A 69 7.60 -2.73 5.08
C GLY A 69 6.38 -2.86 5.99
N MET A 70 6.58 -2.88 7.32
CA MET A 70 5.47 -2.89 8.28
C MET A 70 4.61 -1.62 8.20
N LYS A 71 5.23 -0.44 8.10
CA LYS A 71 4.50 0.84 7.95
C LYS A 71 3.67 0.86 6.66
N LEU A 72 4.22 0.35 5.56
CA LEU A 72 3.51 0.25 4.28
C LEU A 72 2.33 -0.72 4.36
N TYR A 73 2.51 -1.88 4.99
CA TYR A 73 1.42 -2.83 5.22
C TYR A 73 0.26 -2.21 6.02
N LEU A 74 0.58 -1.49 7.10
CA LEU A 74 -0.43 -0.78 7.91
C LEU A 74 -1.17 0.29 7.11
N TYR A 75 -0.47 1.06 6.28
CA TYR A 75 -1.09 2.02 5.38
C TYR A 75 -2.09 1.35 4.43
N THR A 76 -1.70 0.25 3.80
CA THR A 76 -2.59 -0.51 2.91
C THR A 76 -3.86 -0.97 3.62
N MET A 77 -3.76 -1.47 4.85
CA MET A 77 -4.94 -1.83 5.65
C MET A 77 -5.83 -0.63 5.97
N LEU A 78 -5.24 0.51 6.35
CA LEU A 78 -5.99 1.72 6.66
C LEU A 78 -6.75 2.24 5.44
N VAL A 79 -6.11 2.30 4.27
CA VAL A 79 -6.78 2.72 3.03
C VAL A 79 -7.95 1.79 2.70
N LYS A 80 -7.76 0.48 2.85
CA LYS A 80 -8.83 -0.51 2.62
C LYS A 80 -10.05 -0.26 3.51
N VAL A 81 -9.84 0.00 4.79
CA VAL A 81 -10.91 0.20 5.77
C VAL A 81 -11.58 1.57 5.61
N VAL A 82 -10.80 2.63 5.40
CA VAL A 82 -11.31 4.02 5.37
C VAL A 82 -11.99 4.35 4.05
N PHE A 83 -11.48 3.85 2.92
CA PHE A 83 -11.95 4.29 1.60
C PHE A 83 -12.65 3.18 0.81
N ILE A 84 -12.14 1.95 0.81
CA ILE A 84 -12.71 0.88 -0.02
C ILE A 84 -13.99 0.30 0.57
N TYR A 85 -13.97 -0.12 1.84
CA TYR A 85 -15.14 -0.73 2.47
C TYR A 85 -16.38 0.17 2.50
N PRO A 86 -16.29 1.48 2.77
CA PRO A 86 -17.44 2.36 2.66
C PRO A 86 -18.02 2.43 1.24
N LYS A 87 -17.17 2.45 0.21
CA LYS A 87 -17.62 2.44 -1.20
C LYS A 87 -18.35 1.13 -1.53
N LEU A 88 -17.79 -0.01 -1.14
CA LEU A 88 -18.43 -1.32 -1.36
C LEU A 88 -19.76 -1.44 -0.60
N ARG A 89 -19.86 -0.87 0.61
CA ARG A 89 -21.11 -0.87 1.38
C ARG A 89 -22.19 -0.05 0.68
N LYS A 90 -21.88 1.16 0.21
CA LYS A 90 -22.82 2.02 -0.55
C LYS A 90 -23.31 1.33 -1.83
N LEU A 91 -22.40 0.75 -2.61
CA LEU A 91 -22.76 0.01 -3.83
C LEU A 91 -23.70 -1.16 -3.56
N ARG A 92 -23.47 -1.88 -2.45
CA ARG A 92 -24.38 -2.92 -2.00
C ARG A 92 -25.76 -2.32 -1.69
N GLU A 93 -25.85 -1.31 -0.84
CA GLU A 93 -27.12 -0.68 -0.48
C GLU A 93 -27.90 -0.20 -1.73
N GLU A 94 -27.24 0.43 -2.70
CA GLU A 94 -27.86 0.90 -3.94
C GLU A 94 -28.38 -0.23 -4.84
N SER A 95 -27.64 -1.36 -4.92
CA SER A 95 -28.09 -2.55 -5.66
C SER A 95 -29.32 -3.24 -5.07
N PHE A 96 -29.57 -3.07 -3.76
CA PHE A 96 -30.75 -3.62 -3.09
C PHE A 96 -31.97 -2.68 -3.17
N ILE A 97 -31.78 -1.40 -3.49
CA ILE A 97 -32.87 -0.39 -3.53
C ILE A 97 -33.51 -0.29 -4.93
N LYS A 98 -32.83 -0.70 -6.01
CA LYS A 98 -33.44 -0.77 -7.34
C LYS A 98 -34.07 -2.15 -7.58
N PRO A 99 -35.41 -2.29 -7.61
CA PRO A 99 -36.02 -3.52 -8.08
C PRO A 99 -35.72 -3.70 -9.59
N ALA A 100 -35.47 -4.95 -9.98
CA ALA A 100 -35.36 -5.37 -11.37
C ALA A 100 -36.69 -5.24 -12.12
#